data_AF-A0A1Z5L325-F1
#
_entry.id   AF-A0A1Z5L325-F1
#
_cell.length_a   1.000
_cell.length_b   1.000
_cell.length_c   1.000
_cell.angle_alpha   90.00
_cell.angle_beta   90.00
_cell.angle_gamma   90.00
#
_symmetry.space_group_name_H-M   'P 1'
#
loop_
_entity.id
_entity.type
_entity.pdbx_description
1 polymer ?
#
loop_
_entity_poly.entity_id
_entity_poly.type
_entity_poly.pdbx_seq_one_letter_code
_entity_poly.pdbx_strand_id
1 'polypeptide(L)'
;MRLLPQKLSWYGSYLYKAFPLDMSQFQNLFCSTRIPKPSRDELYRDPDTKHLLVLCRGHMYTVQVLDDNGNILSPDHVHSCLAHILSDRSPPPIAPISALTSENRDQWAKVRAELEAEGNVEALRKVDGAIFALVLDEQSFGGDELENLAHHFLHGPVANRWFDKSFSLIVTKSGQSALNFEHSWGDGVAVLRYFNDLFEDSTQHSFVIPGAKPSGAVRASDFIKKIEFRTNPSIISAVEKAIRDYEKARSPLRITPFMYPALSRDFIKEKKLSPDSLTQLVFQMAFFLQYGFTPATYEACSTKKIEFRTNPSIISAVEKAIRDYEKARSPLRITPFMYPALSRDFIKEKKLSPDSLTQLVFQMAFFLQYGFTPATYEACSTSAFRRGRTETVRPATMAHGDCQASNDGHETMCASIPRARKAGAEQSQGPD
;
A
#
# COMPACT_ATOMS: atom_id res chain seq x y z
N MET A 1 -13.71 16.09 28.48
CA MET A 1 -13.43 14.65 28.29
C MET A 1 -12.23 14.13 29.08
N ARG A 2 -11.13 14.91 29.25
CA ARG A 2 -9.89 14.45 29.94
C ARG A 2 -10.07 14.01 31.41
N LEU A 3 -11.18 14.37 32.04
CA LEU A 3 -11.51 14.03 33.44
C LEU A 3 -12.38 12.77 33.59
N LEU A 4 -12.89 12.19 32.49
CA LEU A 4 -13.68 10.96 32.58
C LEU A 4 -12.76 9.74 32.70
N PRO A 5 -13.06 8.76 33.57
CA PRO A 5 -12.34 7.49 33.60
C PRO A 5 -12.38 6.78 32.23
N GLN A 6 -11.32 6.05 31.87
CA GLN A 6 -11.23 5.34 30.58
C GLN A 6 -12.42 4.40 30.31
N LYS A 7 -13.00 3.80 31.35
CA LYS A 7 -14.20 2.94 31.23
C LYS A 7 -15.46 3.71 30.78
N LEU A 8 -15.48 5.03 30.97
CA LEU A 8 -16.61 5.91 30.67
C LEU A 8 -16.32 6.90 29.51
N SER A 9 -15.07 7.01 29.08
CA SER A 9 -14.65 8.00 28.10
C SER A 9 -15.35 7.83 26.75
N TRP A 10 -15.59 6.58 26.31
CA TRP A 10 -16.32 6.30 25.08
C TRP A 10 -17.76 6.82 25.12
N TYR A 11 -18.49 6.59 26.22
CA TYR A 11 -19.85 7.11 26.39
C TYR A 11 -19.87 8.64 26.40
N GLY A 12 -18.86 9.24 27.05
CA GLY A 12 -18.64 10.68 27.02
C GLY A 12 -18.50 11.20 25.59
N SER A 13 -17.64 10.59 24.77
CA SER A 13 -17.49 10.98 23.36
C SER A 13 -18.77 10.77 22.54
N TYR A 14 -19.47 9.65 22.76
CA TYR A 14 -20.71 9.31 22.06
C TYR A 14 -21.80 10.37 22.27
N LEU A 15 -21.95 10.90 23.49
CA LEU A 15 -22.91 11.98 23.80
C LEU A 15 -22.67 13.27 22.97
N TYR A 16 -21.44 13.48 22.49
CA TYR A 16 -21.08 14.60 21.62
C TYR A 16 -21.01 14.19 20.12
N LYS A 17 -21.58 13.04 19.75
CA LYS A 17 -21.52 12.48 18.39
C LYS A 17 -20.09 12.29 17.88
N ALA A 18 -19.15 12.03 18.78
CA ALA A 18 -17.78 11.65 18.46
C ALA A 18 -17.57 10.15 18.70
N PHE A 19 -16.88 9.49 17.77
CA PHE A 19 -16.71 8.03 17.76
C PHE A 19 -15.21 7.70 17.84
N PRO A 20 -14.65 7.49 19.05
CA PRO A 20 -13.27 7.04 19.21
C PRO A 20 -13.03 5.73 18.46
N LEU A 21 -11.90 5.64 17.78
CA LEU A 21 -11.52 4.47 16.97
C LEU A 21 -10.51 3.59 17.73
N ASP A 22 -10.49 2.30 17.40
CA ASP A 22 -9.50 1.33 17.88
C ASP A 22 -8.10 1.73 17.41
N MET A 23 -7.15 1.67 18.35
CA MET A 23 -5.75 1.96 18.09
C MET A 23 -4.84 0.75 18.41
N SER A 24 -5.41 -0.45 18.54
CA SER A 24 -4.67 -1.65 18.96
C SER A 24 -3.62 -2.11 17.94
N GLN A 25 -3.73 -1.67 16.68
CA GLN A 25 -2.77 -1.95 15.61
C GLN A 25 -1.58 -0.99 15.60
N PHE A 26 -1.68 0.21 16.23
CA PHE A 26 -0.64 1.25 16.17
C PHE A 26 0.70 0.77 16.74
N GLN A 27 0.65 -0.15 17.70
CA GLN A 27 1.83 -0.74 18.31
C GLN A 27 2.70 -1.51 17.29
N ASN A 28 2.13 -1.99 16.18
CA ASN A 28 2.83 -2.73 15.13
C ASN A 28 3.47 -1.81 14.07
N LEU A 29 3.29 -0.49 14.18
CA LEU A 29 3.83 0.45 13.20
C LEU A 29 5.37 0.47 13.27
N PHE A 30 5.92 0.52 14.48
CA PHE A 30 7.36 0.58 14.72
C PHE A 30 7.89 -0.69 15.38
N CYS A 31 9.20 -0.91 15.25
CA CYS A 31 9.93 -2.03 15.85
C CYS A 31 9.34 -3.40 15.52
N SER A 32 8.69 -3.51 14.35
CA SER A 32 7.84 -4.65 14.00
C SER A 32 8.21 -5.21 12.63
N THR A 33 8.06 -6.52 12.46
CA THR A 33 8.33 -7.20 11.19
C THR A 33 7.48 -8.48 11.11
N ARG A 34 7.30 -8.99 9.90
CA ARG A 34 6.69 -10.29 9.64
C ARG A 34 7.78 -11.34 9.43
N ILE A 35 7.90 -12.29 10.36
CA ILE A 35 8.85 -13.40 10.23
C ILE A 35 8.20 -14.54 9.46
N PRO A 36 8.80 -15.03 8.35
CA PRO A 36 8.29 -16.20 7.64
C PRO A 36 8.42 -17.45 8.52
N LYS A 37 7.35 -18.25 8.57
CA LYS A 37 7.33 -19.53 9.30
C LYS A 37 6.60 -20.58 8.46
N PRO A 38 6.89 -21.89 8.65
CA PRO A 38 6.13 -22.93 7.99
C PRO A 38 4.63 -22.78 8.28
N SER A 39 3.79 -22.85 7.24
CA SER A 39 2.33 -22.73 7.31
C SER A 39 1.75 -21.37 7.71
N ARG A 40 2.28 -20.71 8.76
CA ARG A 40 1.76 -19.43 9.25
C ARG A 40 2.86 -18.57 9.85
N ASP A 41 3.14 -17.47 9.16
CA ASP A 41 4.06 -16.41 9.57
C ASP A 41 3.71 -15.79 10.95
N GLU A 42 4.70 -15.14 11.53
CA GLU A 42 4.64 -14.54 12.86
C GLU A 42 4.86 -13.02 12.78
N LEU A 43 4.10 -12.24 13.54
CA LEU A 43 4.39 -10.82 13.76
C LEU A 43 5.34 -10.70 14.96
N TYR A 44 6.57 -10.27 14.71
CA TYR A 44 7.59 -10.05 15.71
C TYR A 44 7.73 -8.57 16.05
N ARG A 45 8.04 -8.27 17.32
CA ARG A 45 8.27 -6.92 17.83
C ARG A 45 9.46 -6.86 18.78
N ASP A 46 10.23 -5.78 18.69
CA ASP A 46 11.38 -5.50 19.57
C ASP A 46 11.34 -4.03 20.05
N PRO A 47 10.45 -3.68 20.99
CA PRO A 47 10.18 -2.28 21.37
C PRO A 47 11.39 -1.57 22.02
N ASP A 48 12.38 -2.32 22.49
CA ASP A 48 13.58 -1.78 23.16
C ASP A 48 14.67 -1.36 22.15
N THR A 49 14.45 -1.59 20.85
CA THR A 49 15.39 -1.24 19.80
C THR A 49 15.55 0.27 19.62
N LYS A 50 16.80 0.72 19.44
CA LYS A 50 17.20 2.14 19.32
C LYS A 50 17.70 2.54 17.92
N HIS A 51 17.68 1.62 16.96
CA HIS A 51 18.25 1.82 15.63
C HIS A 51 17.24 1.70 14.49
N LEU A 52 17.50 2.43 13.41
CA LEU A 52 16.89 2.23 12.11
C LEU A 52 17.63 1.13 11.34
N LEU A 53 16.92 0.45 10.45
CA LEU A 53 17.50 -0.32 9.37
C LEU A 53 17.62 0.62 8.16
N VAL A 54 18.81 0.81 7.61
CA VAL A 54 19.03 1.58 6.38
C VAL A 54 19.46 0.65 5.27
N LEU A 55 18.74 0.66 4.14
CA LEU A 55 19.10 -0.06 2.92
C LEU A 55 19.62 0.93 1.87
N CYS A 56 20.82 0.68 1.35
CA CYS A 56 21.43 1.53 0.33
C CYS A 56 22.29 0.67 -0.61
N ARG A 57 22.01 0.70 -1.92
CA ARG A 57 22.70 -0.09 -2.95
C ARG A 57 22.75 -1.60 -2.64
N GLY A 58 21.71 -2.09 -1.96
CA GLY A 58 21.57 -3.47 -1.52
C GLY A 58 22.39 -3.88 -0.29
N HIS A 59 23.14 -2.96 0.29
CA HIS A 59 23.72 -3.13 1.62
C HIS A 59 22.70 -2.74 2.70
N MET A 60 22.83 -3.37 3.87
CA MET A 60 22.02 -3.08 5.05
C MET A 60 22.91 -2.53 6.16
N TYR A 61 22.42 -1.53 6.88
CA TYR A 61 23.11 -0.88 7.98
C TYR A 61 22.15 -0.69 9.16
N THR A 62 22.64 -0.84 10.39
CA THR A 62 21.94 -0.28 11.55
C THR A 62 22.43 1.13 11.80
N VAL A 63 21.53 2.09 12.01
CA VAL A 63 21.85 3.46 12.43
C VAL A 63 21.18 3.74 13.76
N GLN A 64 21.95 3.95 14.82
CA GLN A 64 21.39 4.34 16.11
C GLN A 64 20.79 5.76 16.03
N VAL A 65 19.52 5.89 16.42
CA VAL A 65 18.77 7.16 16.38
C VAL A 65 18.16 7.53 17.73
N LEU A 66 18.16 6.62 18.70
CA LEU A 66 17.77 6.87 20.08
C LEU A 66 18.96 6.67 21.03
N ASP A 67 19.06 7.51 22.05
CA ASP A 67 20.01 7.36 23.14
C ASP A 67 19.55 6.30 24.18
N ASP A 68 20.32 6.11 25.25
CA ASP A 68 20.00 5.11 26.26
C ASP A 68 18.76 5.43 27.11
N ASN A 69 18.33 6.69 27.12
CA ASN A 69 17.14 7.17 27.80
C ASN A 69 15.91 7.20 26.87
N GLY A 70 16.07 6.84 25.60
CA GLY A 70 15.02 6.88 24.58
C GLY A 70 14.81 8.26 23.95
N ASN A 71 15.72 9.22 24.16
CA ASN A 71 15.66 10.51 23.48
C ASN A 71 16.14 10.38 22.04
N ILE A 72 15.57 11.17 21.14
CA ILE A 72 15.99 11.26 19.75
C ILE A 72 17.36 11.92 19.68
N LEU A 73 18.31 11.27 19.00
CA LEU A 73 19.64 11.83 18.73
C LEU A 73 19.53 13.02 17.76
N SER A 74 20.49 13.94 17.83
CA SER A 74 20.38 15.23 17.14
C SER A 74 20.22 15.07 15.60
N PRO A 75 19.59 16.04 14.92
CA PRO A 75 19.48 16.01 13.47
C PRO A 75 20.84 15.92 12.75
N ASP A 76 21.86 16.60 13.28
CA ASP A 76 23.23 16.53 12.75
C ASP A 76 23.85 15.14 12.91
N HIS A 77 23.53 14.41 13.98
CA HIS A 77 23.93 13.02 14.15
C HIS A 77 23.34 12.12 13.07
N VAL A 78 22.03 12.19 12.86
CA VAL A 78 21.35 11.38 11.84
C VAL A 78 21.87 11.74 10.44
N HIS A 79 22.00 13.03 10.16
CA HIS A 79 22.53 13.51 8.88
C HIS A 79 23.97 13.03 8.63
N SER A 80 24.85 13.13 9.63
CA SER A 80 26.22 12.60 9.55
C SER A 80 26.24 11.11 9.24
N CYS A 81 25.33 10.35 9.85
CA CYS A 81 25.25 8.91 9.63
C CYS A 81 24.79 8.57 8.20
N LEU A 82 23.72 9.22 7.73
CA LEU A 82 23.20 9.01 6.38
C LEU A 82 24.19 9.46 5.30
N ALA A 83 24.88 10.60 5.52
CA ALA A 83 25.94 11.07 4.62
C ALA A 83 27.10 10.07 4.52
N HIS A 84 27.49 9.44 5.64
CA HIS A 84 28.49 8.38 5.64
C HIS A 84 28.04 7.17 4.81
N ILE A 85 26.82 6.68 5.00
CA ILE A 85 26.26 5.57 4.22
C ILE A 85 26.21 5.91 2.73
N LEU A 86 25.74 7.11 2.37
CA LEU A 86 25.69 7.57 0.99
C LEU A 86 27.07 7.70 0.35
N SER A 87 28.13 7.91 1.16
CA SER A 87 29.52 7.95 0.71
C SER A 87 30.17 6.58 0.51
N ASP A 88 29.58 5.50 1.04
CA ASP A 88 30.07 4.13 0.81
C ASP A 88 30.05 3.83 -0.71
N ARG A 89 31.17 3.33 -1.25
CA ARG A 89 31.33 2.96 -2.68
C ARG A 89 31.60 1.46 -2.84
N SER A 90 31.30 0.67 -1.82
CA SER A 90 31.37 -0.80 -1.90
C SER A 90 30.60 -1.31 -3.12
N PRO A 91 31.12 -2.33 -3.83
CA PRO A 91 30.37 -2.98 -4.88
C PRO A 91 29.11 -3.64 -4.30
N PRO A 92 28.02 -3.77 -5.09
CA PRO A 92 26.81 -4.47 -4.65
C PRO A 92 27.14 -5.86 -4.08
N PRO A 93 26.40 -6.32 -3.05
CA PRO A 93 26.65 -7.63 -2.46
C PRO A 93 26.37 -8.72 -3.50
N ILE A 94 27.19 -9.77 -3.48
CA ILE A 94 27.04 -10.94 -4.37
C ILE A 94 25.65 -11.58 -4.19
N ALA A 95 25.17 -11.65 -2.95
CA ALA A 95 23.86 -12.18 -2.61
C ALA A 95 23.08 -11.14 -1.77
N PRO A 96 22.21 -10.32 -2.39
CA PRO A 96 21.36 -9.41 -1.65
C PRO A 96 20.25 -10.19 -0.92
N ILE A 97 20.49 -10.50 0.36
CA ILE A 97 19.57 -11.30 1.21
C ILE A 97 18.15 -10.72 1.25
N SER A 98 18.01 -9.40 1.10
CA SER A 98 16.72 -8.72 1.09
C SER A 98 15.77 -9.26 0.01
N ALA A 99 16.31 -9.78 -1.10
CA ALA A 99 15.53 -10.35 -2.20
C ALA A 99 14.64 -11.52 -1.74
N LEU A 100 15.08 -12.26 -0.72
CA LEU A 100 14.35 -13.41 -0.19
C LEU A 100 13.01 -13.02 0.47
N THR A 101 12.85 -11.76 0.90
CA THR A 101 11.57 -11.27 1.45
C THR A 101 10.45 -11.20 0.40
N SER A 102 10.78 -11.28 -0.89
CA SER A 102 9.83 -11.30 -1.99
C SER A 102 9.35 -12.71 -2.40
N GLU A 103 9.97 -13.76 -1.86
CA GLU A 103 9.68 -15.14 -2.23
C GLU A 103 8.37 -15.66 -1.64
N ASN A 104 7.95 -16.83 -2.13
CA ASN A 104 6.94 -17.63 -1.47
C ASN A 104 7.29 -17.85 0.01
N ARG A 105 6.28 -17.74 0.90
CA ARG A 105 6.49 -17.70 2.35
C ARG A 105 7.13 -18.97 2.93
N ASP A 106 6.77 -20.15 2.43
CA ASP A 106 7.37 -21.41 2.88
C ASP A 106 8.81 -21.56 2.39
N GLN A 107 9.11 -21.08 1.16
CA GLN A 107 10.49 -21.05 0.66
C GLN A 107 11.35 -20.07 1.47
N TRP A 108 10.81 -18.88 1.74
CA TRP A 108 11.50 -17.90 2.56
C TRP A 108 11.72 -18.42 3.99
N ALA A 109 10.73 -19.06 4.60
CA ALA A 109 10.87 -19.68 5.92
C ALA A 109 12.01 -20.71 5.97
N LYS A 110 12.12 -21.56 4.93
CA LYS A 110 13.19 -22.55 4.80
C LYS A 110 14.57 -21.89 4.69
N VAL A 111 14.74 -20.91 3.80
CA VAL A 111 16.04 -20.25 3.59
C VAL A 111 16.40 -19.37 4.78
N ARG A 112 15.43 -18.77 5.46
CA ARG A 112 15.66 -18.00 6.69
C ARG A 112 16.19 -18.90 7.82
N ALA A 113 15.67 -20.13 7.97
CA ALA A 113 16.20 -21.10 8.91
C ALA A 113 17.65 -21.53 8.55
N GLU A 114 17.96 -21.64 7.25
CA GLU A 114 19.33 -21.90 6.80
C GLU A 114 20.27 -20.72 7.11
N LEU A 115 19.84 -19.48 6.92
CA LEU A 115 20.58 -18.29 7.34
C LEU A 115 20.87 -18.29 8.83
N GLU A 116 19.88 -18.66 9.67
CA GLU A 116 20.08 -18.80 11.12
C GLU A 116 21.11 -19.88 11.45
N ALA A 117 21.04 -21.04 10.78
CA ALA A 117 21.99 -22.13 10.95
C ALA A 117 23.42 -21.77 10.51
N GLU A 118 23.57 -20.89 9.52
CA GLU A 118 24.85 -20.32 9.07
C GLU A 118 25.40 -19.23 10.02
N GLY A 119 24.72 -18.99 11.15
CA GLY A 119 25.16 -18.08 12.20
C GLY A 119 24.68 -16.63 12.04
N ASN A 120 23.65 -16.37 11.22
CA ASN A 120 23.13 -15.02 10.98
C ASN A 120 22.02 -14.58 11.95
N VAL A 121 21.83 -15.29 13.07
CA VAL A 121 20.75 -15.00 14.05
C VAL A 121 20.80 -13.56 14.54
N GLU A 122 21.98 -13.05 14.91
CA GLU A 122 22.12 -11.67 15.38
C GLU A 122 21.89 -10.64 14.26
N ALA A 123 22.34 -10.94 13.04
CA ALA A 123 22.12 -10.09 11.87
C ALA A 123 20.63 -9.97 11.54
N LEU A 124 19.90 -11.10 11.51
CA LEU A 124 18.45 -11.12 11.33
C LEU A 124 17.73 -10.37 12.46
N ARG A 125 18.13 -10.57 13.72
CA ARG A 125 17.53 -9.84 14.85
C ARG A 125 17.68 -8.32 14.72
N LYS A 126 18.85 -7.83 14.25
CA LYS A 126 19.06 -6.40 14.00
C LYS A 126 18.14 -5.85 12.91
N VAL A 127 17.90 -6.62 11.85
CA VAL A 127 16.96 -6.26 10.77
C VAL A 127 15.52 -6.28 11.27
N ASP A 128 15.13 -7.37 11.93
CA ASP A 128 13.77 -7.62 12.40
C ASP A 128 13.33 -6.62 13.47
N GLY A 129 14.20 -6.33 14.44
CA GLY A 129 13.92 -5.44 15.56
C GLY A 129 13.97 -3.94 15.26
N ALA A 130 14.61 -3.52 14.15
CA ALA A 130 14.78 -2.11 13.79
C ALA A 130 13.47 -1.30 13.87
N ILE A 131 13.54 -0.01 14.21
CA ILE A 131 12.33 0.82 14.38
C ILE A 131 11.49 0.86 13.09
N PHE A 132 12.12 1.08 11.95
CA PHE A 132 11.57 0.89 10.60
C PHE A 132 12.72 0.76 9.60
N ALA A 133 12.40 0.49 8.32
CA ALA A 133 13.39 0.48 7.25
C ALA A 133 13.42 1.83 6.51
N LEU A 134 14.58 2.48 6.44
CA LEU A 134 14.84 3.61 5.56
C LEU A 134 15.56 3.10 4.32
N VAL A 135 14.99 3.33 3.14
CA VAL A 135 15.55 2.89 1.86
C VAL A 135 16.04 4.12 1.11
N LEU A 136 17.36 4.16 0.84
CA LEU A 136 18.01 5.20 0.07
C LEU A 136 18.27 4.69 -1.34
N ASP A 137 17.48 5.18 -2.29
CA ASP A 137 17.54 4.79 -3.69
C ASP A 137 18.26 5.86 -4.52
N GLU A 138 19.09 5.43 -5.48
CA GLU A 138 19.89 6.34 -6.31
C GLU A 138 19.17 6.79 -7.59
N GLN A 139 18.00 6.22 -7.85
CA GLN A 139 17.16 6.59 -8.97
C GLN A 139 16.64 8.01 -8.77
N SER A 140 16.56 8.76 -9.86
CA SER A 140 15.88 10.05 -9.96
C SER A 140 14.80 9.91 -11.00
N PHE A 141 13.62 10.46 -10.74
CA PHE A 141 12.50 10.44 -11.68
C PHE A 141 12.09 11.88 -12.01
N GLY A 142 11.86 12.14 -13.30
CA GLY A 142 11.28 13.39 -13.79
C GLY A 142 9.80 13.53 -13.40
N GLY A 143 9.26 14.73 -13.62
CA GLY A 143 7.84 15.03 -13.35
C GLY A 143 6.85 14.28 -14.26
N ASP A 144 7.32 13.79 -15.41
CA ASP A 144 6.56 12.99 -16.38
C ASP A 144 6.71 11.47 -16.17
N GLU A 145 7.63 11.04 -15.30
CA GLU A 145 7.94 9.63 -15.04
C GLU A 145 7.16 9.02 -13.88
N LEU A 146 5.94 9.49 -13.64
CA LEU A 146 5.16 9.04 -12.49
C LEU A 146 4.91 7.51 -12.54
N GLU A 147 4.86 6.89 -13.73
CA GLU A 147 4.76 5.42 -13.94
C GLU A 147 5.93 4.69 -13.30
N ASN A 148 7.12 5.11 -13.70
CA ASN A 148 8.36 4.55 -13.20
C ASN A 148 8.46 4.80 -11.69
N LEU A 149 8.02 5.96 -11.20
CA LEU A 149 8.01 6.29 -9.77
C LEU A 149 7.05 5.38 -8.98
N ALA A 150 5.83 5.17 -9.47
CA ALA A 150 4.85 4.31 -8.81
C ALA A 150 5.31 2.85 -8.77
N HIS A 151 5.89 2.35 -9.87
CA HIS A 151 6.54 1.04 -9.89
C HIS A 151 7.70 0.95 -8.89
N HIS A 152 8.51 2.01 -8.82
CA HIS A 152 9.66 2.07 -7.93
C HIS A 152 9.27 2.02 -6.45
N PHE A 153 8.18 2.68 -6.06
CA PHE A 153 7.67 2.65 -4.69
C PHE A 153 6.86 1.40 -4.35
N LEU A 154 6.16 0.81 -5.33
CA LEU A 154 5.39 -0.41 -5.09
C LEU A 154 6.30 -1.61 -4.86
N HIS A 155 7.31 -1.79 -5.72
CA HIS A 155 8.12 -3.00 -5.74
C HIS A 155 9.62 -2.66 -5.84
N GLY A 156 10.03 -1.73 -6.71
CA GLY A 156 11.41 -1.28 -6.81
C GLY A 156 12.44 -2.39 -7.06
N PRO A 157 13.75 -2.08 -6.97
CA PRO A 157 14.79 -3.10 -7.03
C PRO A 157 14.75 -3.96 -5.76
N VAL A 158 14.49 -5.26 -5.91
CA VAL A 158 14.34 -6.21 -4.78
C VAL A 158 15.54 -6.25 -3.83
N ALA A 159 16.73 -5.98 -4.36
CA ALA A 159 17.97 -5.93 -3.61
C ALA A 159 18.01 -4.81 -2.56
N ASN A 160 17.15 -3.78 -2.67
CA ASN A 160 17.12 -2.64 -1.76
C ASN A 160 15.76 -2.53 -1.04
N ARG A 161 15.09 -3.65 -0.80
CA ARG A 161 13.76 -3.72 -0.15
C ARG A 161 13.72 -4.83 0.90
N TRP A 162 13.18 -4.53 2.07
CA TRP A 162 12.86 -5.55 3.09
C TRP A 162 11.34 -5.59 3.29
N PHE A 163 10.64 -6.35 2.42
CA PHE A 163 9.17 -6.32 2.34
C PHE A 163 8.46 -6.84 3.59
N ASP A 164 9.17 -7.57 4.44
CA ASP A 164 8.64 -8.08 5.69
C ASP A 164 8.54 -7.01 6.79
N LYS A 165 9.24 -5.87 6.64
CA LYS A 165 9.20 -4.81 7.66
C LYS A 165 7.79 -4.21 7.73
N SER A 166 7.35 -3.81 8.93
CA SER A 166 6.05 -3.14 9.11
C SER A 166 5.82 -2.04 8.07
N PHE A 167 6.84 -1.19 7.87
CA PHE A 167 6.95 -0.33 6.71
C PHE A 167 8.41 0.03 6.38
N SER A 168 8.61 0.45 5.13
CA SER A 168 9.81 1.09 4.60
C SER A 168 9.49 2.53 4.19
N LEU A 169 10.26 3.50 4.68
CA LEU A 169 10.32 4.85 4.13
C LEU A 169 11.34 4.85 3.00
N ILE A 170 10.88 5.02 1.76
CA ILE A 170 11.71 5.02 0.56
C ILE A 170 11.96 6.47 0.17
N VAL A 171 13.22 6.83 -0.06
CA VAL A 171 13.65 8.16 -0.52
C VAL A 171 14.53 7.99 -1.75
N THR A 172 14.11 8.58 -2.87
CA THR A 172 14.87 8.60 -4.12
C THR A 172 15.97 9.66 -4.07
N LYS A 173 16.90 9.64 -5.03
CA LYS A 173 17.96 10.65 -5.15
C LYS A 173 17.43 12.08 -5.38
N SER A 174 16.26 12.19 -6.01
CA SER A 174 15.54 13.46 -6.21
C SER A 174 14.72 13.89 -4.98
N GLY A 175 14.72 13.13 -3.89
CA GLY A 175 13.96 13.43 -2.67
C GLY A 175 12.48 13.03 -2.72
N GLN A 176 12.02 12.41 -3.81
CA GLN A 176 10.67 11.85 -3.87
C GLN A 176 10.59 10.70 -2.86
N SER A 177 9.50 10.65 -2.10
CA SER A 177 9.40 9.74 -0.95
C SER A 177 8.05 9.02 -0.90
N ALA A 178 8.06 7.79 -0.37
CA ALA A 178 6.84 7.00 -0.15
C ALA A 178 6.99 6.04 1.04
N LEU A 179 5.84 5.60 1.58
CA LEU A 179 5.78 4.48 2.52
C LEU A 179 5.34 3.21 1.79
N ASN A 180 6.15 2.17 1.84
CA ASN A 180 5.81 0.82 1.41
C ASN A 180 5.58 -0.03 2.67
N PHE A 181 4.41 -0.64 2.86
CA PHE A 181 4.07 -1.29 4.12
C PHE A 181 3.56 -2.72 3.95
N GLU A 182 3.88 -3.57 4.91
CA GLU A 182 3.41 -4.96 4.98
C GLU A 182 1.97 -4.97 5.51
N HIS A 183 1.06 -5.67 4.83
CA HIS A 183 -0.37 -5.51 5.12
C HIS A 183 -0.88 -6.42 6.27
N SER A 184 -0.17 -7.48 6.65
CA SER A 184 -0.70 -8.48 7.60
C SER A 184 -0.90 -7.95 9.02
N TRP A 185 -0.15 -6.91 9.42
CA TRP A 185 -0.20 -6.39 10.79
C TRP A 185 -1.33 -5.39 11.06
N GLY A 186 -1.97 -4.83 10.03
CA GLY A 186 -3.01 -3.81 10.19
C GLY A 186 -3.72 -3.39 8.90
N ASP A 187 -4.74 -2.53 9.03
CA ASP A 187 -5.66 -2.16 7.96
C ASP A 187 -5.31 -0.82 7.28
N GLY A 188 -4.08 -0.32 7.47
CA GLY A 188 -3.60 0.92 6.85
C GLY A 188 -4.00 2.21 7.57
N VAL A 189 -5.00 2.23 8.45
CA VAL A 189 -5.42 3.45 9.20
C VAL A 189 -4.26 4.03 10.03
N ALA A 190 -3.47 3.17 10.70
CA ALA A 190 -2.29 3.58 11.44
C ALA A 190 -1.21 4.18 10.52
N VAL A 191 -1.02 3.59 9.34
CA VAL A 191 -0.06 4.07 8.32
C VAL A 191 -0.49 5.44 7.78
N LEU A 192 -1.77 5.60 7.41
CA LEU A 192 -2.30 6.85 6.90
C LEU A 192 -2.21 7.97 7.94
N ARG A 193 -2.50 7.66 9.21
CA ARG A 193 -2.35 8.63 10.30
C ARG A 193 -0.89 9.06 10.44
N TYR A 194 0.04 8.10 10.49
CA TYR A 194 1.46 8.39 10.58
C TYR A 194 1.97 9.18 9.37
N PHE A 195 1.54 8.83 8.16
CA PHE A 195 1.92 9.51 6.93
C PHE A 195 1.52 10.99 6.96
N ASN A 196 0.29 11.29 7.40
CA ASN A 196 -0.18 12.67 7.50
C ASN A 196 0.60 13.47 8.54
N ASP A 197 0.81 12.89 9.74
CA ASP A 197 1.55 13.55 10.81
C ASP A 197 3.02 13.78 10.39
N LEU A 198 3.66 12.79 9.75
CA LEU A 198 5.02 12.90 9.21
C LEU A 198 5.14 13.97 8.13
N PHE A 199 4.18 14.02 7.19
CA PHE A 199 4.18 15.01 6.12
C PHE A 199 4.00 16.44 6.67
N GLU A 200 3.09 16.62 7.63
CA GLU A 200 2.87 17.91 8.28
C GLU A 200 4.12 18.36 9.06
N ASP A 201 4.65 17.50 9.93
CA ASP A 201 5.82 17.81 10.76
C ASP A 201 7.06 18.09 9.90
N SER A 202 7.36 17.23 8.92
CA SER A 202 8.55 17.40 8.06
C SER A 202 8.51 18.62 7.14
N THR A 203 7.32 19.15 6.82
CA THR A 203 7.18 20.35 5.98
C THR A 203 7.10 21.65 6.79
N GLN A 204 6.66 21.58 8.05
CA GLN A 204 6.56 22.74 8.94
C GLN A 204 7.77 22.90 9.86
N HIS A 205 8.45 21.80 10.21
CA HIS A 205 9.50 21.75 11.22
C HIS A 205 10.79 21.13 10.66
N SER A 206 11.35 21.74 9.61
CA SER A 206 12.60 21.27 8.99
C SER A 206 13.80 21.42 9.93
N PHE A 207 14.36 20.28 10.34
CA PHE A 207 15.57 20.23 11.18
C PHE A 207 16.87 20.41 10.40
N VAL A 208 16.84 20.18 9.08
CA VAL A 208 17.99 20.28 8.18
C VAL A 208 17.54 21.05 6.93
N ILE A 209 18.35 22.00 6.47
CA ILE A 209 18.07 22.78 5.26
C ILE A 209 18.75 22.17 4.02
N PRO A 210 18.19 22.34 2.82
CA PRO A 210 18.84 21.92 1.59
C PRO A 210 20.27 22.47 1.47
N GLY A 211 21.23 21.61 1.16
CA GLY A 211 22.64 21.98 1.04
C GLY A 211 23.40 22.09 2.36
N ALA A 212 22.75 21.88 3.51
CA ALA A 212 23.46 21.70 4.77
C ALA A 212 24.47 20.55 4.65
N LYS A 213 25.62 20.70 5.31
CA LYS A 213 26.62 19.64 5.43
C LYS A 213 26.65 19.14 6.87
N PRO A 214 26.98 17.87 7.10
CA PRO A 214 27.29 17.38 8.43
C PRO A 214 28.32 18.28 9.12
N SER A 215 28.11 18.60 10.40
CA SER A 215 29.01 19.48 11.16
C SER A 215 30.44 18.93 11.29
N GLY A 216 30.61 17.61 11.12
CA GLY A 216 31.85 16.89 11.38
C GLY A 216 32.11 16.60 12.86
N ALA A 217 31.27 17.08 13.78
CA ALA A 217 31.39 16.82 15.21
C ALA A 217 31.02 15.38 15.58
N VAL A 218 30.16 14.73 14.78
CA VAL A 218 29.71 13.35 15.01
C VAL A 218 30.58 12.38 14.23
N ARG A 219 31.23 11.46 14.96
CA ARG A 219 31.93 10.32 14.36
C ARG A 219 30.93 9.23 13.97
N ALA A 220 30.37 9.37 12.77
CA ALA A 220 29.31 8.48 12.26
C ALA A 220 29.62 6.97 12.35
N SER A 221 30.90 6.57 12.21
CA SER A 221 31.33 5.17 12.29
C SER A 221 30.97 4.48 13.61
N ASP A 222 30.79 5.24 14.68
CA ASP A 222 30.54 4.70 16.02
C ASP A 222 29.06 4.31 16.19
N PHE A 223 28.19 4.83 15.33
CA PHE A 223 26.73 4.69 15.39
C PHE A 223 26.14 3.95 14.19
N ILE A 224 26.97 3.65 13.19
CA ILE A 224 26.63 2.84 12.02
C ILE A 224 27.28 1.48 12.15
N LYS A 225 26.51 0.42 11.92
CA LYS A 225 27.07 -0.93 11.74
C LYS A 225 26.54 -1.51 10.45
N LYS A 226 27.44 -1.84 9.51
CA LYS A 226 27.08 -2.60 8.31
C LYS A 226 26.69 -4.02 8.73
N ILE A 227 25.55 -4.51 8.24
CA ILE A 227 25.06 -5.85 8.52
C ILE A 227 25.60 -6.77 7.42
N GLU A 228 26.49 -7.67 7.80
CA GLU A 228 27.04 -8.68 6.91
C GLU A 228 26.38 -10.03 7.19
N PHE A 229 26.00 -10.71 6.11
CA PHE A 229 25.44 -12.04 6.17
C PHE A 229 26.49 -13.06 5.72
N ARG A 230 26.68 -14.09 6.53
CA ARG A 230 27.39 -15.30 6.13
C ARG A 230 26.50 -16.05 5.16
N THR A 231 27.07 -16.43 4.02
CA THR A 231 26.35 -17.15 2.97
C THR A 231 27.12 -18.39 2.57
N ASN A 232 26.38 -19.38 2.10
CA ASN A 232 26.92 -20.59 1.48
C ASN A 232 26.35 -20.70 0.05
N PRO A 233 26.82 -21.65 -0.78
CA PRO A 233 26.34 -21.80 -2.16
C PRO A 233 24.82 -22.02 -2.29
N SER A 234 24.18 -22.67 -1.31
CA SER A 234 22.73 -22.91 -1.29
C SER A 234 21.97 -21.60 -1.07
N ILE A 235 22.36 -20.79 -0.09
CA ILE A 235 21.77 -19.46 0.18
C ILE A 235 21.96 -18.54 -1.04
N ILE A 236 23.14 -18.53 -1.65
CA ILE A 236 23.42 -17.71 -2.86
C ILE A 236 22.48 -18.12 -3.99
N SER A 237 22.36 -19.43 -4.26
CA SER A 237 21.46 -19.94 -5.29
C SER A 237 19.98 -19.59 -5.02
N ALA A 238 19.57 -19.64 -3.74
CA ALA A 238 18.22 -19.23 -3.34
C ALA A 238 17.96 -17.74 -3.57
N VAL A 239 18.94 -16.88 -3.26
CA VAL A 239 18.86 -15.43 -3.54
C VAL A 239 18.76 -15.17 -5.03
N GLU A 240 19.60 -15.80 -5.85
CA GLU A 240 19.54 -15.65 -7.31
C GLU A 240 18.19 -16.12 -7.87
N LYS A 241 17.65 -17.23 -7.35
CA LYS A 241 16.32 -17.72 -7.71
C LYS A 241 15.24 -16.71 -7.32
N ALA A 242 15.29 -16.17 -6.10
CA ALA A 242 14.34 -15.16 -5.63
C ALA A 242 14.35 -13.93 -6.53
N ILE A 243 15.52 -13.44 -6.93
CA ILE A 243 15.65 -12.32 -7.89
C ILE A 243 15.01 -12.68 -9.23
N ARG A 244 15.29 -13.87 -9.80
CA ARG A 244 14.70 -14.29 -11.07
C ARG A 244 13.18 -14.39 -11.01
N ASP A 245 12.65 -14.98 -9.95
CA ASP A 245 11.20 -15.16 -9.77
C ASP A 245 10.50 -13.83 -9.51
N TYR A 246 11.13 -12.95 -8.75
CA TYR A 246 10.69 -11.56 -8.56
C TYR A 246 10.62 -10.81 -9.89
N GLU A 247 11.68 -10.83 -10.69
CA GLU A 247 11.70 -10.16 -11.99
C GLU A 247 10.66 -10.75 -12.95
N LYS A 248 10.45 -12.07 -12.91
CA LYS A 248 9.39 -12.72 -13.69
C LYS A 248 7.99 -12.26 -13.27
N ALA A 249 7.73 -12.15 -11.97
CA ALA A 249 6.46 -11.65 -11.43
C ALA A 249 6.25 -10.15 -11.71
N ARG A 250 7.33 -9.36 -11.71
CA ARG A 250 7.36 -7.92 -11.94
C ARG A 250 7.23 -7.54 -13.41
N SER A 251 7.87 -8.28 -14.32
CA SER A 251 7.94 -7.94 -15.75
C SER A 251 6.59 -7.67 -16.44
N PRO A 252 5.47 -8.37 -16.11
CA PRO A 252 4.18 -8.01 -16.67
C PRO A 252 3.60 -6.73 -16.06
N LEU A 253 3.88 -6.36 -14.81
CA LEU A 253 3.23 -5.21 -14.15
C LEU A 253 3.42 -3.91 -14.96
N ARG A 254 2.32 -3.18 -15.15
CA ARG A 254 2.28 -1.82 -15.71
C ARG A 254 1.50 -0.92 -14.77
N ILE A 255 1.98 0.29 -14.53
CA ILE A 255 1.32 1.30 -13.70
C ILE A 255 1.49 2.60 -14.46
N THR A 256 0.47 3.05 -15.18
CA THR A 256 0.53 4.30 -15.95
C THR A 256 -0.26 5.39 -15.23
N PRO A 257 0.39 6.27 -14.48
CA PRO A 257 -0.24 7.34 -13.75
C PRO A 257 -0.18 8.60 -14.61
N PHE A 258 -1.29 9.30 -14.57
CA PHE A 258 -1.48 10.48 -15.38
C PHE A 258 -1.83 11.61 -14.44
N MET A 259 -0.98 12.64 -14.45
CA MET A 259 -1.13 13.82 -13.61
C MET A 259 -1.78 14.92 -14.42
N TYR A 260 -2.79 15.54 -13.83
CA TYR A 260 -3.41 16.74 -14.36
C TYR A 260 -3.28 17.85 -13.31
N PRO A 261 -2.23 18.71 -13.38
CA PRO A 261 -1.90 19.67 -12.33
C PRO A 261 -3.01 20.66 -11.96
N ALA A 262 -3.95 20.91 -12.88
CA ALA A 262 -5.13 21.73 -12.64
C ALA A 262 -6.18 21.07 -11.71
N LEU A 263 -5.99 19.80 -11.32
CA LEU A 263 -6.82 19.04 -10.38
C LEU A 263 -6.06 18.75 -9.07
N SER A 264 -5.65 19.79 -8.35
CA SER A 264 -5.10 19.63 -7.00
C SER A 264 -6.19 19.24 -6.00
N ARG A 265 -5.82 18.59 -4.89
CA ARG A 265 -6.75 18.31 -3.77
C ARG A 265 -7.46 19.58 -3.31
N ASP A 266 -6.75 20.71 -3.34
CA ASP A 266 -7.27 22.00 -2.93
C ASP A 266 -8.25 22.57 -3.95
N PHE A 267 -7.96 22.47 -5.25
CA PHE A 267 -8.91 22.80 -6.31
C PHE A 267 -10.16 21.92 -6.25
N ILE A 268 -9.99 20.62 -6.04
CA ILE A 268 -11.08 19.65 -5.88
C ILE A 268 -11.92 20.04 -4.66
N LYS A 269 -11.29 20.34 -3.52
CA LYS A 269 -12.00 20.81 -2.32
C LYS A 269 -12.65 22.19 -2.52
N GLU A 270 -12.04 23.10 -3.25
CA GLU A 270 -12.56 24.43 -3.60
C GLU A 270 -13.80 24.33 -4.49
N LYS A 271 -13.77 23.43 -5.50
CA LYS A 271 -14.93 23.05 -6.31
C LYS A 271 -15.90 22.11 -5.57
N LYS A 272 -15.64 21.90 -4.28
CA LYS A 272 -16.44 21.10 -3.36
C LYS A 272 -16.71 19.68 -3.89
N LEU A 273 -15.70 19.10 -4.52
CA LEU A 273 -15.59 17.73 -5.04
C LEU A 273 -15.05 16.76 -3.96
N SER A 274 -15.33 15.46 -4.12
CA SER A 274 -14.68 14.40 -3.34
C SER A 274 -13.44 13.93 -4.10
N PRO A 275 -12.22 14.08 -3.57
CA PRO A 275 -11.01 13.61 -4.23
C PRO A 275 -11.05 12.11 -4.57
N ASP A 276 -11.58 11.29 -3.66
CA ASP A 276 -11.56 9.84 -3.83
C ASP A 276 -12.59 9.38 -4.85
N SER A 277 -13.83 9.89 -4.77
CA SER A 277 -14.90 9.60 -5.75
C SER A 277 -14.50 10.10 -7.15
N LEU A 278 -13.77 11.21 -7.21
CA LEU A 278 -13.23 11.75 -8.45
C LEU A 278 -12.15 10.81 -9.03
N THR A 279 -11.11 10.47 -8.26
CA THR A 279 -10.02 9.57 -8.67
C THR A 279 -10.52 8.20 -9.15
N GLN A 280 -11.54 7.66 -8.50
CA GLN A 280 -12.11 6.35 -8.80
C GLN A 280 -12.95 6.36 -10.10
N LEU A 281 -13.83 7.35 -10.27
CA LEU A 281 -14.55 7.58 -11.54
C LEU A 281 -13.56 7.77 -12.71
N VAL A 282 -12.49 8.47 -12.41
CA VAL A 282 -11.41 8.79 -13.32
C VAL A 282 -10.71 7.51 -13.82
N PHE A 283 -10.44 6.53 -12.95
CA PHE A 283 -9.81 5.26 -13.34
C PHE A 283 -10.62 4.43 -14.33
N GLN A 284 -11.93 4.49 -14.23
CA GLN A 284 -12.78 3.66 -15.07
C GLN A 284 -12.97 4.27 -16.45
N MET A 285 -13.29 5.56 -16.53
CA MET A 285 -13.55 6.19 -17.81
C MET A 285 -12.34 6.21 -18.76
N ALA A 286 -11.12 6.29 -18.23
CA ALA A 286 -9.93 6.29 -19.08
C ALA A 286 -9.65 4.91 -19.67
N PHE A 287 -9.96 3.86 -18.91
CA PHE A 287 -9.92 2.51 -19.44
C PHE A 287 -10.99 2.34 -20.53
N PHE A 288 -12.22 2.86 -20.31
CA PHE A 288 -13.30 2.90 -21.31
C PHE A 288 -12.83 3.45 -22.64
N LEU A 289 -12.23 4.64 -22.60
CA LEU A 289 -11.86 5.38 -23.79
C LEU A 289 -10.69 4.74 -24.54
N GLN A 290 -9.80 4.04 -23.85
CA GLN A 290 -8.65 3.41 -24.50
C GLN A 290 -8.96 2.02 -25.09
N TYR A 291 -9.89 1.28 -24.48
CA TYR A 291 -10.16 -0.10 -24.89
C TYR A 291 -11.59 -0.34 -25.37
N GLY A 292 -12.41 0.71 -25.41
CA GLY A 292 -13.85 0.63 -25.66
C GLY A 292 -14.62 0.00 -24.51
N PHE A 293 -14.03 -0.05 -23.30
CA PHE A 293 -14.43 -0.98 -22.24
C PHE A 293 -13.88 -0.58 -20.86
N THR A 294 -14.60 -0.81 -19.77
CA THR A 294 -14.22 -0.48 -18.37
C THR A 294 -14.10 -1.72 -17.45
N PRO A 295 -12.91 -2.04 -16.91
CA PRO A 295 -12.68 -3.19 -16.06
C PRO A 295 -13.14 -2.93 -14.62
N ALA A 296 -13.27 -4.00 -13.85
CA ALA A 296 -13.38 -3.89 -12.40
C ALA A 296 -12.10 -3.27 -11.81
N THR A 297 -12.24 -2.21 -11.05
CA THR A 297 -11.16 -1.54 -10.31
C THR A 297 -11.04 -2.12 -8.89
N TYR A 298 -9.80 -2.32 -8.44
CA TYR A 298 -9.47 -3.11 -7.25
C TYR A 298 -8.42 -2.39 -6.38
N GLU A 299 -8.58 -2.47 -5.06
CA GLU A 299 -7.52 -2.24 -4.06
C GLU A 299 -7.16 -3.57 -3.39
N ALA A 300 -5.87 -3.87 -3.25
CA ALA A 300 -5.40 -5.25 -3.10
C ALA A 300 -5.46 -5.88 -1.70
N CYS A 301 -5.95 -7.12 -1.63
CA CYS A 301 -5.56 -8.16 -0.67
C CYS A 301 -5.46 -9.58 -1.28
N SER A 302 -4.67 -10.42 -0.60
CA SER A 302 -4.18 -11.76 -0.98
C SER A 302 -5.26 -12.80 -1.33
N THR A 303 -4.96 -13.65 -2.33
CA THR A 303 -5.72 -14.88 -2.62
C THR A 303 -5.14 -16.08 -1.88
N LYS A 304 -6.04 -16.92 -1.34
CA LYS A 304 -5.70 -18.23 -0.76
C LYS A 304 -6.27 -19.33 -1.67
N LYS A 305 -5.48 -20.35 -1.97
CA LYS A 305 -5.90 -21.47 -2.82
C LYS A 305 -6.99 -22.28 -2.10
N ILE A 306 -8.15 -22.42 -2.75
CA ILE A 306 -9.22 -23.35 -2.37
C ILE A 306 -9.15 -24.54 -3.32
N GLU A 307 -9.16 -25.76 -2.78
CA GLU A 307 -9.24 -26.98 -3.59
C GLU A 307 -10.71 -27.32 -3.86
N PHE A 308 -11.06 -27.35 -5.14
CA PHE A 308 -12.38 -27.74 -5.61
C PHE A 308 -12.37 -29.22 -6.05
N ARG A 309 -13.45 -29.95 -5.73
CA ARG A 309 -13.75 -31.22 -6.40
C ARG A 309 -14.34 -30.91 -7.77
N THR A 310 -13.61 -31.23 -8.83
CA THR A 310 -13.99 -30.91 -10.21
C THR A 310 -14.57 -32.12 -10.92
N ASN A 311 -15.37 -31.88 -11.96
CA ASN A 311 -15.83 -32.88 -12.92
C ASN A 311 -15.34 -32.47 -14.34
N PRO A 312 -15.46 -33.34 -15.36
CA PRO A 312 -14.95 -33.05 -16.71
C PRO A 312 -15.53 -31.78 -17.36
N SER A 313 -16.77 -31.41 -17.04
CA SER A 313 -17.38 -30.18 -17.57
C SER A 313 -16.82 -28.91 -16.91
N ILE A 314 -16.54 -28.96 -15.60
CA ILE A 314 -15.83 -27.88 -14.89
C ILE A 314 -14.39 -27.76 -15.41
N ILE A 315 -13.70 -28.87 -15.65
CA ILE A 315 -12.34 -28.85 -16.22
C ILE A 315 -12.36 -28.18 -17.60
N SER A 316 -13.30 -28.57 -18.48
CA SER A 316 -13.42 -27.96 -19.82
C SER A 316 -13.78 -26.47 -19.76
N ALA A 317 -14.67 -26.08 -18.84
CA ALA A 317 -15.02 -24.68 -18.62
C ALA A 317 -13.85 -23.86 -18.06
N VAL A 318 -13.07 -24.44 -17.14
CA VAL A 318 -11.85 -23.84 -16.58
C VAL A 318 -10.77 -23.73 -17.65
N GLU A 319 -10.54 -24.75 -18.47
CA GLU A 319 -9.60 -24.70 -19.58
C GLU A 319 -10.01 -23.66 -20.63
N LYS A 320 -11.31 -23.56 -20.93
CA LYS A 320 -11.84 -22.50 -21.79
C LYS A 320 -11.63 -21.14 -21.15
N ALA A 321 -11.90 -20.97 -19.86
CA ALA A 321 -11.67 -19.73 -19.14
C ALA A 321 -10.18 -19.37 -19.05
N ILE A 322 -9.28 -20.36 -18.90
CA ILE A 322 -7.83 -20.18 -18.95
C ILE A 322 -7.41 -19.73 -20.36
N ARG A 323 -7.89 -20.39 -21.42
CA ARG A 323 -7.60 -19.97 -22.79
C ARG A 323 -8.14 -18.57 -23.09
N ASP A 324 -9.34 -18.26 -22.64
CA ASP A 324 -9.96 -16.94 -22.80
C ASP A 324 -9.20 -15.88 -21.97
N TYR A 325 -8.73 -16.22 -20.77
CA TYR A 325 -7.90 -15.39 -19.90
C TYR A 325 -6.50 -15.16 -20.46
N GLU A 326 -5.84 -16.20 -20.97
CA GLU A 326 -4.53 -16.11 -21.63
C GLU A 326 -4.61 -15.28 -22.91
N LYS A 327 -5.72 -15.39 -23.65
CA LYS A 327 -6.00 -14.58 -24.84
C LYS A 327 -6.36 -13.13 -24.51
N ALA A 328 -6.94 -12.89 -23.34
CA ALA A 328 -7.28 -11.56 -22.80
C ALA A 328 -6.13 -10.92 -21.98
N ARG A 329 -4.97 -11.59 -21.87
CA ARG A 329 -3.87 -11.15 -21.00
C ARG A 329 -3.18 -9.89 -21.53
N SER A 330 -3.75 -8.74 -21.18
CA SER A 330 -3.01 -7.49 -20.98
C SER A 330 -2.64 -7.40 -19.50
N PRO A 331 -1.43 -6.95 -19.13
CA PRO A 331 -1.10 -6.79 -17.72
C PRO A 331 -1.96 -5.73 -17.07
N LEU A 332 -2.04 -5.79 -15.73
CA LEU A 332 -2.66 -4.77 -14.89
C LEU A 332 -2.38 -3.38 -15.45
N ARG A 333 -3.44 -2.66 -15.74
CA ARG A 333 -3.38 -1.33 -16.32
C ARG A 333 -4.30 -0.41 -15.53
N ILE A 334 -3.72 0.69 -15.09
CA ILE A 334 -4.41 1.76 -14.37
C ILE A 334 -4.38 2.97 -15.31
N THR A 335 -5.51 3.63 -15.57
CA THR A 335 -5.57 4.79 -16.48
C THR A 335 -6.62 5.76 -15.95
N PRO A 336 -6.29 7.04 -15.66
CA PRO A 336 -7.24 8.05 -15.16
C PRO A 336 -7.77 9.05 -16.24
N PHE A 337 -9.06 9.47 -16.20
CA PHE A 337 -9.78 10.40 -17.11
C PHE A 337 -10.83 11.30 -16.40
N MET A 338 -11.22 12.48 -16.92
CA MET A 338 -12.18 13.41 -16.25
C MET A 338 -13.53 13.65 -16.96
N TYR A 339 -14.63 13.76 -16.20
CA TYR A 339 -15.91 14.34 -16.68
C TYR A 339 -16.29 15.62 -15.91
N PRO A 340 -16.10 16.82 -16.48
CA PRO A 340 -16.25 18.11 -15.77
C PRO A 340 -17.62 18.41 -15.18
N ALA A 341 -18.68 17.72 -15.61
CA ALA A 341 -20.05 18.00 -15.17
C ALA A 341 -20.47 17.25 -13.89
N LEU A 342 -19.66 16.32 -13.35
CA LEU A 342 -20.03 15.52 -12.17
C LEU A 342 -19.28 15.99 -10.93
N SER A 343 -19.92 16.83 -10.10
CA SER A 343 -19.30 17.37 -8.88
C SER A 343 -19.87 16.79 -7.58
N ARG A 344 -19.10 16.61 -6.48
CA ARG A 344 -19.67 16.15 -5.18
C ARG A 344 -20.83 17.05 -4.74
N ASP A 345 -20.73 18.34 -5.00
CA ASP A 345 -21.83 19.26 -4.74
C ASP A 345 -23.03 19.06 -5.66
N PHE A 346 -22.82 18.85 -6.96
CA PHE A 346 -23.89 18.48 -7.89
C PHE A 346 -24.53 17.15 -7.47
N ILE A 347 -23.73 16.16 -7.09
CA ILE A 347 -24.17 14.84 -6.63
C ILE A 347 -24.99 14.99 -5.33
N LYS A 348 -24.51 15.78 -4.37
CA LYS A 348 -25.23 16.08 -3.12
C LYS A 348 -26.48 16.92 -3.36
N GLU A 349 -26.47 17.87 -4.29
CA GLU A 349 -27.64 18.63 -4.74
C GLU A 349 -28.70 17.69 -5.33
N LYS A 350 -28.26 16.69 -6.12
CA LYS A 350 -29.11 15.59 -6.59
C LYS A 350 -29.42 14.56 -5.50
N LYS A 351 -29.06 14.80 -4.23
CA LYS A 351 -29.30 13.91 -3.08
C LYS A 351 -28.77 12.49 -3.28
N LEU A 352 -27.59 12.38 -3.88
CA LEU A 352 -26.86 11.14 -4.10
C LEU A 352 -25.61 11.11 -3.21
N SER A 353 -25.15 9.91 -2.85
CA SER A 353 -23.85 9.71 -2.20
C SER A 353 -22.76 9.72 -3.29
N PRO A 354 -21.67 10.51 -3.13
CA PRO A 354 -20.54 10.47 -4.07
C PRO A 354 -19.94 9.10 -4.20
N ASP A 355 -19.76 8.41 -3.08
CA ASP A 355 -19.23 7.06 -3.04
C ASP A 355 -20.17 6.08 -3.75
N SER A 356 -21.47 6.14 -3.44
CA SER A 356 -22.42 5.22 -4.05
C SER A 356 -22.67 5.48 -5.53
N LEU A 357 -22.57 6.74 -5.96
CA LEU A 357 -22.60 7.06 -7.38
C LEU A 357 -21.36 6.50 -8.09
N THR A 358 -20.18 6.59 -7.45
CA THR A 358 -18.96 5.98 -7.98
C THR A 358 -19.12 4.47 -8.11
N GLN A 359 -19.59 3.77 -7.08
CA GLN A 359 -19.85 2.33 -7.16
C GLN A 359 -20.92 1.97 -8.21
N LEU A 360 -21.95 2.79 -8.36
CA LEU A 360 -22.94 2.60 -9.42
C LEU A 360 -22.33 2.76 -10.81
N VAL A 361 -21.49 3.78 -11.01
CA VAL A 361 -20.73 3.92 -12.25
C VAL A 361 -19.87 2.67 -12.47
N PHE A 362 -19.29 2.10 -11.41
CA PHE A 362 -18.48 0.89 -11.50
C PHE A 362 -19.27 -0.32 -11.98
N GLN A 363 -20.46 -0.52 -11.42
CA GLN A 363 -21.36 -1.57 -11.85
C GLN A 363 -21.85 -1.34 -13.28
N MET A 364 -22.27 -0.12 -13.63
CA MET A 364 -22.80 0.19 -14.95
C MET A 364 -21.75 0.03 -16.04
N ALA A 365 -20.55 0.55 -15.79
CA ALA A 365 -19.45 0.50 -16.75
C ALA A 365 -19.08 -0.97 -17.04
N PHE A 366 -18.95 -1.80 -15.99
CA PHE A 366 -18.68 -3.23 -16.16
C PHE A 366 -19.80 -3.96 -16.92
N PHE A 367 -21.06 -3.72 -16.56
CA PHE A 367 -22.21 -4.39 -17.20
C PHE A 367 -22.35 -4.00 -18.68
N LEU A 368 -22.21 -2.72 -19.01
CA LEU A 368 -22.24 -2.24 -20.41
C LEU A 368 -21.17 -2.90 -21.28
N GLN A 369 -20.05 -3.26 -20.66
CA GLN A 369 -18.97 -3.92 -21.36
C GLN A 369 -19.16 -5.43 -21.50
N TYR A 370 -19.41 -6.12 -20.39
CA TYR A 370 -19.31 -7.59 -20.34
C TYR A 370 -20.66 -8.28 -20.39
N GLY A 371 -21.77 -7.52 -20.33
CA GLY A 371 -23.13 -8.04 -20.34
C GLY A 371 -23.52 -8.77 -19.06
N PHE A 372 -22.75 -8.63 -17.97
CA PHE A 372 -23.07 -9.22 -16.66
C PHE A 372 -22.55 -8.34 -15.51
N THR A 373 -23.08 -8.57 -14.30
CA THR A 373 -22.71 -7.84 -13.07
C THR A 373 -21.72 -8.66 -12.24
N PRO A 374 -20.50 -8.16 -11.94
CA PRO A 374 -19.48 -8.92 -11.26
C PRO A 374 -19.62 -8.82 -9.73
N ALA A 375 -19.08 -9.81 -9.03
CA ALA A 375 -18.87 -9.66 -7.59
C ALA A 375 -17.90 -8.50 -7.32
N THR A 376 -18.34 -7.54 -6.52
CA THR A 376 -17.58 -6.32 -6.20
C THR A 376 -17.33 -6.23 -4.69
N TYR A 377 -16.14 -5.76 -4.32
CA TYR A 377 -15.69 -5.61 -2.94
C TYR A 377 -15.32 -4.15 -2.69
N GLU A 378 -15.77 -3.60 -1.57
CA GLU A 378 -15.35 -2.31 -1.05
C GLU A 378 -15.00 -2.47 0.43
N ALA A 379 -13.82 -2.01 0.85
CA ALA A 379 -13.42 -2.10 2.25
C ALA A 379 -14.10 -1.00 3.07
N CYS A 380 -14.76 -1.38 4.17
CA CYS A 380 -15.27 -0.44 5.15
C CYS A 380 -14.60 -0.67 6.49
N SER A 381 -14.11 0.39 7.13
CA SER A 381 -13.48 0.28 8.45
C SER A 381 -14.52 -0.03 9.53
N THR A 382 -14.24 -1.02 10.37
CA THR A 382 -15.00 -1.29 11.61
C THR A 382 -14.28 -0.81 12.86
N SER A 383 -13.28 0.06 12.72
CA SER A 383 -12.44 0.56 13.82
C SER A 383 -13.21 1.33 14.90
N ALA A 384 -14.47 1.70 14.69
CA ALA A 384 -15.32 2.23 15.77
C ALA A 384 -15.60 1.20 16.90
N PHE A 385 -15.35 -0.09 16.65
CA PHE A 385 -15.50 -1.18 17.61
C PHE A 385 -14.14 -1.65 18.14
N ARG A 386 -14.15 -2.24 19.34
CA ARG A 386 -12.94 -2.79 19.97
C ARG A 386 -12.32 -3.87 19.08
N ARG A 387 -11.05 -3.70 18.71
CA ARG A 387 -10.33 -4.56 17.75
C ARG A 387 -11.03 -4.68 16.40
N GLY A 388 -11.74 -3.63 16.00
CA GLY A 388 -12.31 -3.50 14.67
C GLY A 388 -11.25 -3.68 13.59
N ARG A 389 -11.68 -4.24 12.47
CA ARG A 389 -10.87 -4.51 11.28
C ARG A 389 -11.53 -3.85 10.08
N THR A 390 -11.82 -4.62 9.04
CA THR A 390 -12.59 -4.23 7.88
C THR A 390 -13.82 -5.14 7.76
N GLU A 391 -14.89 -4.59 7.23
CA GLU A 391 -16.01 -5.33 6.67
C GLU A 391 -16.05 -5.10 5.16
N THR A 392 -16.66 -6.03 4.44
CA THR A 392 -16.89 -5.94 3.01
C THR A 392 -18.24 -5.29 2.73
N VAL A 393 -18.22 -4.09 2.17
CA VAL A 393 -19.38 -3.58 1.45
C VAL A 393 -19.44 -4.29 0.09
N ARG A 394 -20.65 -4.68 -0.32
CA ARG A 394 -20.94 -5.40 -1.57
C ARG A 394 -21.75 -4.48 -2.49
N PRO A 395 -21.11 -3.63 -3.30
CA PRO A 395 -21.84 -2.60 -4.04
C PRO A 395 -22.69 -3.16 -5.20
N ALA A 396 -22.44 -4.38 -5.65
CA ALA A 396 -23.25 -5.04 -6.68
C ALA A 396 -24.59 -5.53 -6.10
N THR A 397 -25.61 -4.65 -6.03
CA THR A 397 -26.96 -4.99 -5.54
C THR A 397 -27.99 -5.16 -6.66
N MET A 398 -29.19 -5.64 -6.33
CA MET A 398 -30.29 -5.75 -7.30
C MET A 398 -30.69 -4.39 -7.89
N ALA A 399 -30.67 -3.30 -7.12
CA ALA A 399 -30.92 -1.96 -7.67
C ALA A 399 -29.83 -1.50 -8.66
N HIS A 400 -28.61 -2.01 -8.55
CA HIS A 400 -27.58 -1.78 -9.57
C HIS A 400 -27.93 -2.53 -10.87
N GLY A 401 -28.43 -3.76 -10.75
CA GLY A 401 -29.02 -4.54 -11.85
C GLY A 401 -30.22 -3.84 -12.53
N ASP A 402 -31.12 -3.27 -11.74
CA ASP A 402 -32.29 -2.52 -12.25
C ASP A 402 -31.87 -1.28 -13.05
N CYS A 403 -30.85 -0.54 -12.57
CA CYS A 403 -30.26 0.59 -13.29
C CYS A 403 -29.65 0.14 -14.63
N GLN A 404 -28.97 -1.01 -14.64
CA GLN A 404 -28.31 -1.57 -15.81
C GLN A 404 -29.31 -2.03 -16.89
N ALA A 405 -30.37 -2.76 -16.49
CA ALA A 405 -31.37 -3.32 -17.40
C ALA A 405 -32.21 -2.25 -18.13
N SER A 406 -32.30 -1.04 -17.56
CA SER A 406 -33.08 0.06 -18.13
C SER A 406 -32.35 0.92 -19.18
N ASN A 407 -31.08 0.63 -19.46
CA ASN A 407 -30.25 1.45 -20.34
C ASN A 407 -30.40 1.09 -21.83
N ASP A 408 -31.64 1.06 -22.34
CA ASP A 408 -31.98 0.77 -23.75
C ASP A 408 -31.69 1.94 -24.72
N GLY A 409 -30.68 2.77 -24.42
CA GLY A 409 -30.19 3.82 -25.31
C GLY A 409 -31.08 5.05 -25.51
N HIS A 410 -32.25 5.12 -24.86
CA HIS A 410 -33.23 6.21 -25.05
C HIS A 410 -33.71 6.94 -23.77
N GLU A 411 -33.29 6.54 -22.57
CA GLU A 411 -33.71 7.24 -21.33
C GLU A 411 -32.85 8.50 -21.05
N THR A 412 -33.51 9.60 -20.66
CA THR A 412 -32.85 10.84 -20.23
C THR A 412 -32.27 10.69 -18.81
N MET A 413 -31.18 11.41 -18.52
CA MET A 413 -30.51 11.44 -17.20
C MET A 413 -31.46 11.78 -16.03
N CYS A 414 -32.61 12.42 -16.27
CA CYS A 414 -33.63 12.69 -15.26
C CYS A 414 -34.43 11.44 -14.85
N ALA A 415 -34.61 10.45 -15.73
CA ALA A 415 -35.32 9.20 -15.45
C ALA A 415 -34.47 8.22 -14.61
N SER A 416 -33.14 8.34 -14.67
CA SER A 416 -32.19 7.45 -13.97
C SER A 416 -31.82 7.90 -12.54
N ILE A 417 -32.03 9.17 -12.17
CA ILE A 417 -31.70 9.70 -10.82
C ILE A 417 -32.46 8.97 -9.69
N PRO A 418 -33.77 8.69 -9.77
CA PRO A 418 -34.47 7.94 -8.72
C PRO A 418 -33.92 6.53 -8.53
N ARG A 419 -33.52 5.85 -9.61
CA ARG A 419 -32.93 4.50 -9.53
C ARG A 419 -31.50 4.56 -8.97
N ALA A 420 -30.71 5.56 -9.36
CA ALA A 420 -29.39 5.80 -8.75
C ALA A 420 -29.48 6.09 -7.25
N ARG A 421 -30.53 6.77 -6.79
CA ARG A 421 -30.80 6.97 -5.35
C ARG A 421 -31.14 5.65 -4.65
N LYS A 422 -31.94 4.78 -5.29
CA LYS A 422 -32.25 3.44 -4.77
C LYS A 422 -30.99 2.58 -4.65
N ALA A 423 -30.15 2.56 -5.68
CA ALA A 423 -28.87 1.84 -5.68
C ALA A 423 -27.95 2.33 -4.56
N GLY A 424 -27.83 3.65 -4.38
CA GLY A 424 -27.03 4.21 -3.30
C GLY A 424 -27.62 4.00 -1.90
N ALA A 425 -28.95 3.96 -1.77
CA ALA A 425 -29.61 3.62 -0.51
C ALA A 425 -29.36 2.16 -0.11
N GLU A 426 -29.50 1.21 -1.05
CA GLU A 426 -29.21 -0.22 -0.80
C GLU A 426 -27.74 -0.44 -0.43
N GLN A 427 -26.81 0.21 -1.13
CA GLN A 427 -25.38 0.12 -0.77
C GLN A 427 -25.11 0.67 0.63
N SER A 428 -25.81 1.73 1.04
CA SER A 428 -25.62 2.37 2.35
C SER A 428 -26.25 1.61 3.51
N GLN A 429 -27.24 0.73 3.24
CA GLN A 429 -27.99 0.01 4.28
C GLN A 429 -27.42 -1.38 4.58
N GLY A 430 -26.58 -1.94 3.70
CA GLY A 430 -26.11 -3.32 3.83
C GLY A 430 -27.23 -4.32 3.47
N PRO A 431 -26.90 -5.62 3.24
CA PRO A 431 -27.93 -6.62 2.98
C PRO A 431 -28.76 -6.89 4.25
N ASP A 432 -30.08 -6.90 4.12
CA ASP A 432 -31.01 -7.44 5.14
C ASP A 432 -30.80 -8.94 5.38
#